data_AF-F8Q3S9-F1
#
_entry.id   AF-F8Q3S9-F1
#
_cell.length_a   1.000
_cell.length_b   1.000
_cell.length_c   1.000
_cell.angle_alpha   90.00
_cell.angle_beta   90.00
_cell.angle_gamma   90.00
#
_symmetry.space_group_name_H-M   'P 1'
#
loop_
_entity.id
_entity.type
_entity.pdbx_description
1 polymer ?
#
loop_
_entity_poly.entity_id
_entity_poly.type
_entity_poly.pdbx_seq_one_letter_code
_entity_poly.pdbx_strand_id
1 'polypeptide(L)'
;VSTASLVTPSNPEQRDLIRTATSILCKEFRKAPAHLNRSEGQKDWAEVEIRMRPLIRLERIWGKSGAVAGSSSGQVNATGGGMSSTGFSIAGEERERRLFGEALRDGVVLCQYVSQP
;
A
#
# COMPACT_ATOMS: atom_id res chain seq x y z
N VAL A 1 -1.26 -13.14 -29.61
CA VAL A 1 -1.48 -12.12 -28.54
C VAL A 1 -0.20 -12.07 -27.73
N SER A 2 0.62 -11.05 -27.93
CA SER A 2 1.97 -10.97 -27.37
C SER A 2 1.91 -10.53 -25.91
N THR A 3 2.31 -11.40 -24.98
CA THR A 3 2.55 -11.07 -23.57
C THR A 3 3.90 -10.36 -23.46
N ALA A 4 4.01 -9.18 -24.08
CA ALA A 4 5.16 -8.33 -23.95
C ALA A 4 5.20 -7.78 -22.51
N SER A 5 6.26 -8.13 -21.82
CA SER A 5 6.61 -7.77 -20.45
C SER A 5 6.27 -6.32 -20.11
N LEU A 6 5.24 -6.09 -19.27
CA LEU A 6 5.03 -4.84 -18.53
C LEU A 6 6.02 -4.68 -17.38
N VAL A 7 7.27 -5.10 -17.59
CA VAL A 7 8.40 -4.68 -16.77
C VAL A 7 8.90 -3.39 -17.40
N THR A 8 8.11 -2.33 -17.22
CA THR A 8 8.63 -0.96 -17.38
C THR A 8 9.88 -0.86 -16.51
N PRO A 9 11.01 -0.34 -17.02
CA PRO A 9 12.17 -0.07 -16.17
C PRO A 9 11.70 0.76 -14.98
N SER A 10 12.10 0.36 -13.77
CA SER A 10 11.69 0.98 -12.52
C SER A 10 12.12 2.44 -12.50
N ASN A 11 11.25 3.32 -12.99
CA ASN A 11 11.49 4.76 -12.91
C ASN A 11 11.27 5.15 -11.44
N PRO A 12 12.27 5.76 -10.75
CA PRO A 12 12.11 6.21 -9.37
C PRO A 12 10.87 7.10 -9.18
N GLU A 13 10.50 7.87 -10.19
CA GLU A 13 9.30 8.71 -10.20
C GLU A 13 8.00 7.88 -10.09
N GLN A 14 7.93 6.74 -10.78
CA GLN A 14 6.77 5.84 -10.69
C GLN A 14 6.64 5.23 -9.29
N ARG A 15 7.76 4.90 -8.66
CA ARG A 15 7.75 4.39 -7.28
C ARG A 15 7.21 5.44 -6.31
N ASP A 16 7.65 6.68 -6.45
CA ASP A 16 7.17 7.77 -5.59
C ASP A 16 5.69 8.10 -5.84
N LEU A 17 5.22 8.01 -7.09
CA LEU A 17 3.79 8.10 -7.41
C LEU A 17 2.98 6.98 -6.73
N ILE A 18 3.45 5.73 -6.78
CA ILE A 18 2.79 4.60 -6.11
C ILE A 18 2.74 4.81 -4.60
N ARG A 19 3.85 5.23 -3.98
CA ARG A 19 3.88 5.51 -2.54
C ARG A 19 2.94 6.64 -2.15
N THR A 20 2.89 7.70 -2.96
CA THR A 20 1.99 8.83 -2.77
C THR A 20 0.53 8.41 -2.89
N ALA A 21 0.16 7.72 -3.97
CA ALA A 21 -1.18 7.20 -4.18
C ALA A 21 -1.59 6.23 -3.06
N THR A 22 -0.70 5.32 -2.67
CA THR A 22 -0.92 4.39 -1.54
C THR A 22 -1.19 5.16 -0.24
N SER A 23 -0.44 6.22 0.03
CA SER A 23 -0.62 7.04 1.24
C SER A 23 -1.94 7.81 1.21
N ILE A 24 -2.36 8.31 0.05
CA ILE A 24 -3.67 8.98 -0.12
C ILE A 24 -4.79 7.97 0.16
N LEU A 25 -4.77 6.81 -0.50
CA LEU A 25 -5.75 5.75 -0.29
C LEU A 25 -5.78 5.31 1.19
N CYS A 26 -4.63 5.10 1.82
CA CYS A 26 -4.56 4.69 3.22
C CYS A 26 -5.06 5.75 4.20
N LYS A 27 -5.10 7.04 3.82
CA LYS A 27 -5.71 8.12 4.63
C LYS A 27 -7.22 8.15 4.45
N GLU A 28 -7.70 8.06 3.21
CA GLU A 28 -9.13 8.09 2.90
C GLU A 28 -9.88 6.85 3.42
N PHE A 29 -9.25 5.68 3.36
CA PHE A 29 -9.83 4.42 3.83
C PHE A 29 -9.60 4.11 5.31
N ARG A 30 -9.14 5.07 6.13
CA ARG A 30 -8.99 4.85 7.60
C ARG A 30 -10.31 4.68 8.32
N LYS A 31 -11.39 5.19 7.75
CA LYS A 31 -12.71 5.19 8.35
C LYS A 31 -13.75 4.84 7.30
N ALA A 32 -14.71 4.00 7.67
CA ALA A 32 -15.85 3.70 6.83
C ALA A 32 -16.63 4.99 6.49
N PRO A 33 -16.93 5.25 5.21
CA PRO A 33 -17.85 6.31 4.82
C PRO A 33 -19.20 6.14 5.50
N ALA A 34 -19.83 7.25 5.90
CA ALA A 34 -21.07 7.22 6.66
C ALA A 34 -22.22 6.52 5.91
N HIS A 35 -22.22 6.54 4.57
CA HIS A 35 -23.20 5.85 3.74
C HIS A 35 -23.04 4.34 3.68
N LEU A 36 -21.83 3.82 3.95
CA LEU A 36 -21.56 2.38 4.00
C LEU A 36 -21.85 1.77 5.38
N ASN A 37 -22.24 2.57 6.37
CA ASN A 37 -22.55 2.08 7.71
C ASN A 37 -23.93 1.39 7.81
N ARG A 38 -24.64 1.25 6.68
CA ARG A 38 -25.91 0.49 6.57
C ARG A 38 -25.61 -0.98 6.23
N SER A 39 -26.50 -1.88 6.62
CA SER A 39 -26.26 -3.35 6.65
C SER A 39 -25.68 -3.97 5.37
N GLU A 40 -26.00 -3.48 4.17
CA GLU A 40 -25.35 -3.95 2.92
C GLU A 40 -23.98 -3.30 2.68
N GLY A 41 -23.85 -1.99 2.88
CA GLY A 41 -22.59 -1.27 2.70
C GLY A 41 -21.49 -1.71 3.67
N GLN A 42 -21.85 -2.35 4.80
CA GLN A 42 -20.88 -2.91 5.73
C GLN A 42 -20.12 -4.10 5.13
N LYS A 43 -20.77 -4.90 4.28
CA LYS A 43 -20.13 -6.02 3.58
C LYS A 43 -19.16 -5.50 2.52
N ASP A 44 -19.57 -4.50 1.75
CA ASP A 44 -18.73 -3.85 0.75
C ASP A 44 -17.53 -3.16 1.41
N TRP A 45 -17.75 -2.52 2.55
CA TRP A 45 -16.67 -1.92 3.34
C TRP A 45 -15.67 -2.96 3.86
N ALA A 46 -16.15 -4.08 4.39
CA ALA A 46 -15.27 -5.17 4.85
C ALA A 46 -14.41 -5.70 3.69
N GLU A 47 -14.97 -5.77 2.49
CA GLU A 47 -14.26 -6.20 1.29
C GLU A 47 -13.15 -5.19 0.88
N VAL A 48 -13.43 -3.89 0.99
CA VAL A 48 -12.44 -2.82 0.78
C VAL A 48 -11.33 -2.89 1.85
N GLU A 49 -11.67 -3.10 3.13
CA GLU A 49 -10.68 -3.23 4.21
C GLU A 49 -9.71 -4.39 4.00
N ILE A 50 -10.22 -5.55 3.52
CA ILE A 50 -9.38 -6.72 3.23
C ILE A 50 -8.35 -6.39 2.14
N ARG A 51 -8.75 -5.66 1.09
CA ARG A 51 -7.87 -5.25 -0.01
C ARG A 51 -6.92 -4.12 0.38
N MET A 52 -7.33 -3.23 1.28
CA MET A 52 -6.50 -2.14 1.79
C MET A 52 -5.48 -2.60 2.84
N ARG A 53 -5.71 -3.71 3.55
CA ARG A 53 -4.81 -4.24 4.59
C ARG A 53 -3.34 -4.40 4.16
N PRO A 54 -3.03 -5.01 2.99
CA PRO A 54 -1.66 -5.08 2.48
C PRO A 54 -1.03 -3.71 2.25
N LEU A 55 -1.80 -2.74 1.73
CA LEU A 55 -1.35 -1.37 1.49
C LEU A 55 -1.09 -0.61 2.79
N ILE A 56 -1.94 -0.75 3.80
CA ILE A 56 -1.75 -0.12 5.12
C ILE A 56 -0.49 -0.67 5.81
N ARG A 57 -0.23 -1.97 5.70
CA ARG A 57 1.01 -2.57 6.21
C ARG A 57 2.23 -2.04 5.46
N LEU A 58 2.11 -1.86 4.14
CA LEU A 58 3.15 -1.32 3.29
C LEU A 58 3.45 0.16 3.64
N GLU A 59 2.42 1.00 3.80
CA GLU A 59 2.54 2.39 4.23
C GLU A 59 3.25 2.50 5.60
N ARG A 60 2.93 1.62 6.56
CA ARG A 60 3.56 1.62 7.88
C ARG A 60 5.07 1.32 7.83
N ILE A 61 5.50 0.47 6.91
CA ILE A 61 6.93 0.14 6.73
C ILE A 61 7.68 1.38 6.21
N TRP A 62 7.09 2.13 5.27
CA TRP A 62 7.68 3.37 4.76
C TRP A 62 7.60 4.53 5.75
N GLY A 63 6.48 4.69 6.47
CA GLY A 63 6.26 5.77 7.43
C GLY A 63 7.22 5.71 8.63
N LYS A 64 7.75 4.53 8.94
CA LYS A 64 8.78 4.35 9.97
C LYS A 64 10.17 4.79 9.51
N SER A 65 10.38 4.94 8.19
CA SER A 65 11.65 5.42 7.62
C SER A 65 11.86 6.94 7.78
N GLY A 66 10.85 7.70 8.25
CA GLY A 66 10.96 9.14 8.53
C GLY A 66 10.93 9.50 10.03
N ALA A 67 10.77 8.53 10.93
CA ALA A 67 10.66 8.77 12.38
C ALA A 67 11.77 8.02 13.13
N VAL A 68 12.98 8.57 13.12
CA VAL A 68 14.04 8.18 14.05
C VAL A 68 13.84 8.87 15.40
N ALA A 69 13.08 8.26 16.31
CA ALA A 69 13.22 8.50 17.76
C ALA A 69 12.36 7.53 18.59
N GLY A 70 13.01 6.68 19.42
CA GLY A 70 12.39 6.07 20.60
C GLY A 70 12.53 4.55 20.74
N SER A 71 13.60 4.12 21.42
CA SER A 71 13.82 2.79 22.03
C SER A 71 12.61 2.36 22.92
N SER A 72 12.23 1.09 23.16
CA SER A 72 13.05 -0.05 23.61
C SER A 72 12.25 -1.37 23.58
N SER A 73 12.99 -2.49 23.45
CA SER A 73 12.70 -3.87 23.90
C SER A 73 11.60 -4.68 23.18
N GLY A 74 12.02 -5.74 22.48
CA GLY A 74 11.12 -6.76 21.91
C GLY A 74 11.69 -7.45 20.67
N GLN A 75 12.81 -8.13 20.85
CA GLN A 75 13.49 -8.97 19.85
C GLN A 75 12.55 -10.09 19.38
N VAL A 76 12.33 -10.24 18.06
CA VAL A 76 12.52 -11.50 17.32
C VAL A 76 12.45 -11.26 15.80
N ASN A 77 13.47 -11.78 15.12
CA ASN A 77 13.60 -11.99 13.67
C ASN A 77 14.06 -10.80 12.79
N ALA A 78 15.23 -10.26 13.12
CA ALA A 78 16.09 -9.56 12.15
C ALA A 78 17.12 -10.55 11.60
N THR A 79 16.75 -11.29 10.56
CA THR A 79 17.72 -11.98 9.69
C THR A 79 18.10 -11.02 8.57
N GLY A 80 19.31 -10.46 8.65
CA GLY A 80 20.01 -9.85 7.52
C GLY A 80 19.89 -8.33 7.39
N GLY A 81 20.51 -7.59 8.32
CA GLY A 81 20.81 -6.18 8.13
C GLY A 81 21.93 -5.95 7.12
N GLY A 82 21.81 -4.88 6.35
CA GLY A 82 22.85 -4.35 5.47
C GLY A 82 22.62 -2.85 5.26
N MET A 83 23.26 -2.05 6.10
CA MET A 83 23.33 -0.59 6.07
C MET A 83 23.79 -0.11 4.68
N SER A 84 22.98 0.67 3.97
CA SER A 84 23.44 1.73 3.04
C SER A 84 22.25 2.55 2.55
N SER A 85 22.33 3.85 2.78
CA SER A 85 21.64 4.89 2.04
C SER A 85 21.65 4.57 0.53
N THR A 86 20.53 4.83 -0.16
CA THR A 86 20.30 4.55 -1.60
C THR A 86 20.25 3.07 -2.00
N GLY A 87 19.22 2.34 -1.54
CA GLY A 87 19.03 0.94 -1.93
C GLY A 87 17.72 0.31 -1.48
N PHE A 88 16.57 0.90 -1.81
CA PHE A 88 15.35 0.10 -1.87
C PHE A 88 15.57 -0.89 -3.02
N SER A 89 15.92 -2.14 -2.70
CA SER A 89 16.22 -3.16 -3.71
C SER A 89 15.08 -3.25 -4.73
N ILE A 90 15.40 -3.50 -6.00
CA ILE A 90 14.43 -3.74 -7.10
C ILE A 90 13.32 -4.73 -6.67
N ALA A 91 13.66 -5.72 -5.83
CA ALA A 91 12.71 -6.67 -5.25
C ALA A 91 11.68 -6.03 -4.30
N GLY A 92 12.08 -5.00 -3.54
CA GLY A 92 11.19 -4.17 -2.73
C GLY A 92 10.23 -3.41 -3.63
N GLU A 93 10.73 -2.72 -4.64
CA GLU A 93 9.93 -1.92 -5.59
C GLU A 93 8.90 -2.76 -6.36
N GLU A 94 9.31 -3.94 -6.84
CA GLU A 94 8.40 -4.91 -7.48
C GLU A 94 7.28 -5.33 -6.54
N ARG A 95 7.60 -5.54 -5.25
CA ARG A 95 6.60 -5.85 -4.23
C ARG A 95 5.64 -4.69 -4.00
N GLU A 96 6.11 -3.44 -4.01
CA GLU A 96 5.24 -2.24 -3.92
C GLU A 96 4.27 -2.19 -5.11
N ARG A 97 4.81 -2.32 -6.33
CA ARG A 97 4.03 -2.32 -7.58
C ARG A 97 2.98 -3.41 -7.59
N ARG A 98 3.35 -4.64 -7.19
CA ARG A 98 2.47 -5.80 -7.20
C ARG A 98 1.33 -5.64 -6.19
N LEU A 99 1.62 -5.24 -4.95
CA LEU A 99 0.59 -5.06 -3.93
C LEU A 99 -0.36 -3.91 -4.27
N PHE A 100 0.17 -2.81 -4.82
CA PHE A 100 -0.63 -1.69 -5.31
C PHE A 100 -1.54 -2.13 -6.46
N GLY A 101 -0.98 -2.79 -7.46
CA GLY A 101 -1.75 -3.30 -8.59
C GLY A 101 -2.81 -4.32 -8.18
N GLU A 102 -2.49 -5.23 -7.25
CA GLU A 102 -3.42 -6.25 -6.76
C GLU A 102 -4.59 -5.65 -5.97
N ALA A 103 -4.33 -4.67 -5.10
CA ALA A 103 -5.37 -3.99 -4.33
C ALA A 103 -6.36 -3.21 -5.21
N LEU A 104 -5.89 -2.68 -6.35
CA LEU A 104 -6.70 -1.87 -7.28
C LEU A 104 -7.26 -2.66 -8.48
N ARG A 105 -6.78 -3.89 -8.72
CA ARG A 105 -7.07 -4.68 -9.93
C ARG A 105 -8.56 -4.85 -10.20
N ASP A 106 -9.34 -5.16 -9.16
CA ASP A 106 -10.76 -5.45 -9.31
C ASP A 106 -11.63 -4.17 -9.38
N GLY A 107 -11.01 -2.99 -9.23
CA GLY A 107 -11.71 -1.70 -9.26
C GLY A 107 -12.54 -1.39 -8.01
N VAL A 108 -12.82 -2.35 -7.14
CA VAL A 108 -13.65 -2.18 -5.93
C VAL A 108 -13.17 -1.01 -5.05
N VAL A 109 -11.86 -0.93 -4.79
CA VAL A 109 -11.26 0.15 -4.00
C VAL A 109 -11.41 1.50 -4.71
N LEU A 110 -11.25 1.55 -6.04
CA LEU A 110 -11.36 2.78 -6.81
C LEU A 110 -12.82 3.26 -6.91
N CYS A 111 -13.76 2.34 -7.15
CA CYS A 111 -15.19 2.65 -7.14
C CYS A 111 -15.61 3.24 -5.81
N GLN A 112 -15.13 2.67 -4.70
CA GLN A 112 -15.45 3.20 -3.38
C GLN A 112 -14.83 4.57 -3.13
N TYR A 113 -13.61 4.81 -3.62
CA TYR A 113 -12.91 6.10 -3.53
C TYR A 113 -13.64 7.20 -4.30
N VAL A 114 -14.06 6.93 -5.54
CA VAL A 114 -14.82 7.89 -6.38
C VAL A 114 -16.23 8.12 -5.83
N SER A 115 -16.77 7.15 -5.10
CA SER A 115 -18.10 7.22 -4.47
C SER A 115 -18.06 7.85 -3.06
N GLN A 116 -16.91 8.32 -2.59
CA GLN A 116 -16.85 9.17 -1.39
C GLN A 116 -17.26 10.61 -1.75
N PRO A 117 -18.20 11.22 -1.00
CA PRO A 117 -18.66 12.59 -1.23
C PRO A 117 -17.61 13.64 -0.84
#